data_AF-A0A8G1IZJ5-F1
#
_entry.id   AF-A0A8G1IZJ5-F1
#
_cell.length_a   1.000
_cell.length_b   1.000
_cell.length_c   1.000
_cell.angle_alpha   90.00
_cell.angle_beta   90.00
_cell.angle_gamma   90.00
#
_symmetry.space_group_name_H-M   'P 1'
#
loop_
_entity.id
_entity.type
_entity.pdbx_description
1 polymer ?
#
loop_
_entity_poly.entity_id
_entity_poly.type
_entity_poly.pdbx_seq_one_letter_code
_entity_poly.pdbx_strand_id
1 'polypeptide(L)'
;MNVHFEDHSGRRRPWRRLAPVAAAAFLLLAAAGTGAASNPPAQGPPLPEQLDLTPGSEIPLGVEIGPFDLGLANGAAAGPAPGEESTVLNIPGLTGKLTFTIKQPDPFNPGTTPMKITGFSATSEGTAAPTDSAEQDQGLGEITLEQGDFETTPDSLVKMLSQSPPQWEQTMFLDFTMTIERPPEQLIALAGRTEEPLVLSTKEPGKLIGQLDNFPPKGEIYQLENPIKLVIPDDPENTIAQIDKFPVKVSGL
;
A
#
# COMPACT_ATOMS: atom_id res chain seq x y z
N MET A 1 -8.35 6.30 -1.01
CA MET A 1 -7.23 6.57 -0.07
C MET A 1 -7.80 7.26 1.18
N ASN A 2 -7.38 6.88 2.40
CA ASN A 2 -7.78 7.62 3.61
C ASN A 2 -6.63 8.54 4.02
N VAL A 3 -6.79 9.83 3.74
CA VAL A 3 -5.89 10.87 4.24
C VAL A 3 -6.49 11.41 5.54
N HIS A 4 -5.72 11.36 6.62
CA HIS A 4 -6.07 11.98 7.89
C HIS A 4 -5.25 13.25 8.05
N PHE A 5 -5.91 14.32 8.49
CA PHE A 5 -5.29 15.60 8.78
C PHE A 5 -5.17 15.74 10.29
N GLU A 6 -3.95 15.91 10.79
CA GLU A 6 -3.69 15.99 12.22
C GLU A 6 -3.88 17.44 12.69
N ASP A 7 -4.92 17.68 13.50
CA ASP A 7 -5.18 19.00 14.08
C ASP A 7 -4.25 19.24 15.27
N HIS A 8 -3.15 19.97 15.02
CA HIS A 8 -2.22 20.41 16.06
C HIS A 8 -2.66 21.70 16.78
N SER A 9 -3.96 22.04 16.81
CA SER A 9 -4.50 23.14 17.64
C SER A 9 -4.50 22.78 19.15
N GLY A 10 -3.30 22.53 19.67
CA GLY A 10 -3.01 22.39 21.09
C GLY A 10 -3.32 23.68 21.83
N ARG A 11 -4.55 23.81 22.32
CA ARG A 11 -4.88 24.70 23.45
C ARG A 11 -3.96 24.34 24.61
N ARG A 12 -2.94 25.17 24.83
CA ARG A 12 -2.05 25.12 25.99
C ARG A 12 -2.89 25.23 27.27
N ARG A 13 -3.18 24.09 27.93
CA ARG A 13 -3.71 24.10 29.29
C ARG A 13 -2.57 24.50 30.24
N PRO A 14 -2.78 25.47 31.15
CA PRO A 14 -1.75 25.81 32.13
C PRO A 14 -1.52 24.64 33.09
N TRP A 15 -0.29 24.16 33.12
CA TRP A 15 0.22 23.12 34.01
C TRP A 15 0.11 23.57 35.48
N ARG A 16 -0.74 22.89 36.26
CA ARG A 16 -0.68 22.94 37.72
C ARG A 16 0.34 21.90 38.18
N ARG A 17 1.40 22.37 38.85
CA ARG A 17 2.37 21.54 39.56
C ARG A 17 1.69 20.86 40.75
N LEU A 18 1.77 19.53 40.84
CA LEU A 18 1.65 18.79 42.09
C LEU A 18 2.74 17.72 42.15
N ALA A 19 3.36 17.66 43.33
CA ALA A 19 4.54 16.90 43.70
C ALA A 19 4.22 15.39 43.92
N PRO A 20 5.23 14.53 44.19
CA PRO A 20 5.09 13.08 44.14
C PRO A 20 4.57 12.50 45.46
N VAL A 21 3.78 11.43 45.37
CA VAL A 21 3.45 10.56 46.51
C VAL A 21 3.91 9.14 46.19
N ALA A 22 4.56 8.57 47.20
CA ALA A 22 5.28 7.31 47.19
C ALA A 22 4.39 6.06 47.17
N ALA A 23 5.01 4.96 46.69
CA ALA A 23 5.00 3.59 47.19
C ALA A 23 3.67 2.95 47.69
N ALA A 24 3.30 1.83 47.06
CA ALA A 24 2.92 0.61 47.78
C ALA A 24 2.95 -0.61 46.85
N ALA A 25 3.60 -1.67 47.31
CA ALA A 25 3.58 -3.02 46.75
C ALA A 25 2.29 -3.76 47.17
N PHE A 26 1.73 -4.60 46.29
CA PHE A 26 0.85 -5.73 46.63
C PHE A 26 0.90 -6.73 45.44
N LEU A 27 1.59 -7.87 45.57
CA LEU A 27 1.17 -9.19 46.09
C LEU A 27 0.28 -10.01 45.12
N LEU A 28 0.81 -11.18 44.77
CA LEU A 28 0.22 -12.25 43.94
C LEU A 28 -1.21 -12.62 44.32
N LEU A 29 -2.01 -13.02 43.32
CA LEU A 29 -2.93 -14.14 43.47
C LEU A 29 -3.08 -14.91 42.15
N ALA A 30 -2.63 -16.17 42.17
CA ALA A 30 -2.94 -17.18 41.17
C ALA A 30 -4.27 -17.85 41.57
N ALA A 31 -5.15 -18.07 40.60
CA ALA A 31 -6.29 -18.98 40.75
C ALA A 31 -6.43 -19.81 39.47
N ALA A 32 -6.11 -21.10 39.61
CA ALA A 32 -6.43 -22.14 38.65
C ALA A 32 -7.95 -22.39 38.66
N GLY A 33 -8.54 -22.49 37.47
CA GLY A 33 -9.93 -22.90 37.28
C GLY A 33 -10.00 -23.96 36.18
N THR A 34 -9.91 -25.21 36.58
CA THR A 34 -10.26 -26.39 35.78
C THR A 34 -11.78 -26.47 35.64
N GLY A 35 -12.28 -26.54 34.40
CA GLY A 35 -13.68 -26.77 34.10
C GLY A 35 -13.82 -27.51 32.78
N ALA A 36 -13.85 -28.83 32.86
CA ALA A 36 -14.20 -29.71 31.76
C ALA A 36 -15.73 -29.86 31.70
N ALA A 37 -16.33 -29.62 30.53
CA ALA A 37 -17.67 -30.09 30.21
C ALA A 37 -17.72 -30.46 28.71
N SER A 38 -17.89 -31.74 28.47
CA SER A 38 -18.10 -32.41 27.19
C SER A 38 -19.45 -32.05 26.57
N ASN A 39 -19.48 -31.78 25.27
CA ASN A 39 -20.71 -31.82 24.48
C ASN A 39 -20.52 -32.72 23.23
N PRO A 40 -21.53 -33.54 22.86
CA PRO A 40 -21.48 -34.50 21.76
C PRO A 40 -21.58 -33.83 20.38
N PRO A 41 -21.17 -34.53 19.29
CA PRO A 41 -21.18 -33.99 17.94
C PRO A 41 -22.62 -33.90 17.39
N ALA A 42 -23.06 -32.70 17.03
CA ALA A 42 -24.29 -32.49 16.29
C ALA A 42 -24.04 -32.65 14.79
N GLN A 43 -24.89 -33.47 14.17
CA GLN A 43 -24.95 -33.78 12.75
C GLN A 43 -25.19 -32.52 11.90
N GLY A 44 -24.50 -32.46 10.76
CA GLY A 44 -24.49 -31.30 9.86
C GLY A 44 -25.81 -31.06 9.12
N PRO A 45 -26.03 -29.82 8.65
CA PRO A 45 -27.04 -29.54 7.63
C PRO A 45 -26.56 -30.00 6.24
N PRO A 46 -27.48 -30.44 5.36
CA PRO A 46 -27.15 -30.86 4.00
C PRO A 46 -26.55 -29.71 3.18
N LEU A 47 -25.56 -30.07 2.36
CA LEU A 47 -24.95 -29.20 1.34
C LEU A 47 -26.02 -28.68 0.37
N PRO A 48 -26.02 -27.38 0.02
CA PRO A 48 -26.82 -26.89 -1.09
C PRO A 48 -26.30 -27.44 -2.43
N GLU A 49 -27.25 -27.62 -3.33
CA GLU A 49 -27.17 -28.25 -4.65
C GLU A 49 -26.01 -27.73 -5.52
N GLN A 50 -25.34 -28.67 -6.21
CA GLN A 50 -24.39 -28.36 -7.26
C GLN A 50 -25.11 -27.63 -8.41
N LEU A 51 -24.66 -26.40 -8.67
CA LEU A 51 -25.00 -25.68 -9.89
C LEU A 51 -24.33 -26.37 -11.08
N ASP A 52 -25.18 -26.96 -11.92
CA ASP A 52 -24.86 -27.44 -13.25
C ASP A 52 -24.54 -26.23 -14.16
N LEU A 53 -23.32 -26.18 -14.70
CA LEU A 53 -22.89 -25.17 -15.67
C LEU A 53 -22.44 -25.88 -16.94
N THR A 54 -23.37 -26.04 -17.88
CA THR A 54 -23.06 -25.99 -19.32
C THR A 54 -23.48 -24.60 -19.80
N PRO A 55 -22.58 -23.79 -20.40
CA PRO A 55 -22.40 -23.77 -21.86
C PRO A 55 -20.95 -23.44 -22.30
N GLY A 56 -20.47 -23.70 -23.51
CA GLY A 56 -21.19 -23.74 -24.78
C GLY A 56 -21.36 -22.34 -25.40
N SER A 57 -20.33 -21.50 -25.40
CA SER A 57 -20.26 -20.30 -26.24
C SER A 57 -18.81 -19.87 -26.45
N GLU A 58 -18.31 -20.12 -27.66
CA GLU A 58 -17.03 -19.62 -28.17
C GLU A 58 -17.11 -18.08 -28.27
N ILE A 59 -16.16 -17.40 -27.62
CA ILE A 59 -15.87 -15.98 -27.85
C ILE A 59 -14.54 -15.94 -28.60
N PRO A 60 -14.45 -15.36 -29.81
CA PRO A 60 -13.18 -15.22 -30.50
C PRO A 60 -12.39 -14.07 -29.86
N LEU A 61 -11.49 -14.40 -28.93
CA LEU A 61 -10.42 -13.49 -28.51
C LEU A 61 -9.20 -13.75 -29.40
N GLY A 62 -9.25 -13.16 -30.59
CA GLY A 62 -8.07 -12.90 -31.40
C GLY A 62 -7.40 -11.62 -30.91
N VAL A 63 -6.55 -11.73 -29.89
CA VAL A 63 -5.43 -10.82 -29.68
C VAL A 63 -4.22 -11.70 -29.41
N GLU A 64 -3.39 -11.88 -30.43
CA GLU A 64 -2.03 -12.38 -30.25
C GLU A 64 -1.26 -11.35 -29.42
N ILE A 65 -1.28 -11.52 -28.10
CA ILE A 65 -0.23 -10.95 -27.26
C ILE A 65 0.96 -11.88 -27.46
N GLY A 66 2.02 -11.34 -28.07
CA GLY A 66 3.23 -12.08 -28.40
C GLY A 66 3.82 -12.78 -27.17
N PRO A 67 4.60 -13.86 -27.38
CA PRO A 67 5.19 -14.61 -26.29
C PRO A 67 6.14 -13.71 -25.51
N PHE A 68 5.80 -13.41 -24.26
CA PHE A 68 6.81 -13.20 -23.24
C PHE A 68 7.62 -14.51 -23.17
N ASP A 69 8.82 -14.47 -23.73
CA ASP A 69 9.79 -15.55 -23.68
C ASP A 69 10.34 -15.65 -22.25
N LEU A 70 9.53 -16.26 -21.37
CA LEU A 70 9.99 -16.79 -20.10
C LEU A 70 10.83 -18.02 -20.44
N GLY A 71 12.14 -17.82 -20.60
CA GLY A 71 13.12 -18.86 -20.85
C GLY A 71 12.92 -20.05 -19.92
N LEU A 72 12.29 -21.10 -20.44
CA LEU A 72 12.09 -22.39 -19.78
C LEU A 72 13.42 -23.14 -19.74
N ALA A 73 14.26 -22.80 -18.77
CA ALA A 73 15.38 -23.63 -18.36
C ALA A 73 15.10 -24.19 -16.96
N ASN A 74 14.51 -25.40 -16.94
CA ASN A 74 14.28 -26.29 -15.80
C ASN A 74 13.27 -25.79 -14.74
N GLY A 75 12.27 -26.62 -14.43
CA GLY A 75 11.09 -26.32 -13.60
C GLY A 75 11.34 -26.09 -12.10
N ALA A 76 12.38 -25.35 -11.74
CA ALA A 76 12.40 -24.57 -10.51
C ALA A 76 11.68 -23.24 -10.80
N ALA A 77 10.92 -22.72 -9.83
CA ALA A 77 10.33 -21.39 -9.93
C ALA A 77 11.46 -20.37 -10.18
N ALA A 78 11.67 -19.99 -11.44
CA ALA A 78 12.68 -19.04 -11.83
C ALA A 78 12.32 -17.69 -11.21
N GLY A 79 13.27 -17.10 -10.49
CA GLY A 79 13.08 -15.76 -9.92
C GLY A 79 12.93 -14.69 -10.99
N PRO A 80 12.59 -13.45 -10.59
CA PRO A 80 12.56 -12.29 -11.48
C PRO A 80 13.85 -12.17 -12.31
N ALA A 81 13.70 -11.96 -13.62
CA ALA A 81 14.83 -11.74 -14.52
C ALA A 81 15.33 -10.28 -14.40
N PRO A 82 16.65 -10.01 -14.41
CA PRO A 82 17.15 -8.64 -14.41
C PRO A 82 16.67 -7.86 -15.63
N GLY A 83 16.25 -6.61 -15.42
CA GLY A 83 15.69 -5.78 -16.49
C GLY A 83 14.85 -4.63 -15.96
N GLU A 84 14.30 -3.84 -16.87
CA GLU A 84 13.29 -2.82 -16.56
C GLU A 84 11.90 -3.41 -16.81
N GLU A 85 11.01 -3.25 -15.84
CA GLU A 85 9.61 -3.66 -15.94
C GLU A 85 8.70 -2.50 -15.57
N SER A 86 7.49 -2.52 -16.12
CA SER A 86 6.46 -1.55 -15.78
C SER A 86 5.13 -2.25 -15.53
N THR A 87 4.35 -1.70 -14.61
CA THR A 87 3.07 -2.26 -14.16
C THR A 87 2.06 -1.15 -13.91
N VAL A 88 0.79 -1.49 -14.07
CA VAL A 88 -0.32 -0.58 -13.77
C VAL A 88 -0.60 -0.62 -12.28
N LEU A 89 -0.75 0.56 -11.70
CA LEU A 89 -1.17 0.74 -10.31
C LEU A 89 -2.63 1.17 -10.26
N ASN A 90 -3.41 0.41 -9.50
CA ASN A 90 -4.78 0.77 -9.18
C ASN A 90 -4.86 1.08 -7.69
N ILE A 91 -5.02 2.35 -7.35
CA ILE A 91 -5.24 2.83 -5.98
C ILE A 91 -6.69 3.32 -5.92
N PRO A 92 -7.48 3.05 -4.87
CA PRO A 92 -8.84 3.56 -4.81
C PRO A 92 -8.91 5.09 -4.96
N GLY A 93 -9.42 5.53 -6.11
CA GLY A 93 -9.53 6.94 -6.52
C GLY A 93 -8.37 7.48 -7.39
N LEU A 94 -7.32 6.68 -7.66
CA LEU A 94 -6.19 7.07 -8.49
C LEU A 94 -5.79 5.95 -9.45
N THR A 95 -5.47 6.30 -10.68
CA THR A 95 -4.89 5.39 -11.67
C THR A 95 -3.45 5.80 -11.94
N GLY A 96 -2.53 4.84 -12.02
CA GLY A 96 -1.11 5.15 -12.13
C GLY A 96 -0.27 4.09 -12.82
N LYS A 97 1.02 4.41 -12.92
CA LYS A 97 2.07 3.57 -13.49
C LYS A 97 3.24 3.49 -12.51
N LEU A 98 3.77 2.29 -12.36
CA LEU A 98 5.03 2.01 -11.67
C LEU A 98 6.04 1.46 -12.68
N THR A 99 7.28 1.90 -12.58
CA THR A 99 8.41 1.38 -13.32
C THR A 99 9.50 1.00 -12.33
N PHE A 100 10.09 -0.17 -12.51
CA PHE A 100 11.17 -0.63 -11.66
C PHE A 100 12.25 -1.35 -12.47
N THR A 101 13.47 -1.27 -11.98
CA THR A 101 14.61 -2.04 -12.46
C THR A 101 14.88 -3.19 -11.51
N ILE A 102 14.76 -4.42 -12.00
CA ILE A 102 15.16 -5.65 -11.31
C ILE A 102 16.69 -5.77 -11.40
N LYS A 103 17.35 -5.80 -10.25
CA LYS A 103 18.79 -6.01 -10.15
C LYS A 103 19.09 -7.51 -10.12
N GLN A 104 20.34 -7.86 -10.38
CA GLN A 104 20.79 -9.24 -10.25
C GLN A 104 20.63 -9.73 -8.79
N PRO A 105 20.09 -10.94 -8.55
CA PRO A 105 20.01 -11.51 -7.22
C PRO A 105 21.40 -11.64 -6.58
N ASP A 106 21.47 -11.46 -5.27
CA ASP A 106 22.71 -11.68 -4.51
C ASP A 106 23.08 -13.17 -4.58
N PRO A 107 24.30 -13.55 -5.05
CA PRO A 107 24.73 -14.94 -5.10
C PRO A 107 24.75 -15.62 -3.72
N PHE A 108 24.86 -14.85 -2.64
CA PHE A 108 24.82 -15.35 -1.26
C PHE A 108 23.38 -15.43 -0.69
N ASN A 109 22.41 -14.79 -1.34
CA ASN A 109 21.00 -14.85 -0.97
C ASN A 109 20.10 -14.92 -2.23
N PRO A 110 20.14 -16.06 -2.96
CA PRO A 110 19.47 -16.19 -4.26
C PRO A 110 17.93 -16.17 -4.15
N GLY A 111 17.38 -16.34 -2.94
CA GLY A 111 15.95 -16.22 -2.68
C GLY A 111 15.48 -14.76 -2.56
N THR A 112 16.38 -13.78 -2.64
CA THR A 112 16.04 -12.35 -2.54
C THR A 112 16.56 -11.61 -3.77
N THR A 113 15.66 -10.91 -4.46
CA THR A 113 16.01 -10.08 -5.61
C THR A 113 15.74 -8.61 -5.30
N PRO A 114 16.76 -7.74 -5.37
CA PRO A 114 16.56 -6.32 -5.19
C PRO A 114 15.96 -5.67 -6.43
N MET A 115 15.13 -4.66 -6.19
CA MET A 115 14.41 -3.90 -7.19
C MET A 115 14.54 -2.41 -6.89
N LYS A 116 14.80 -1.60 -7.90
CA LYS A 116 14.79 -0.13 -7.76
C LYS A 116 13.54 0.41 -8.43
N ILE A 117 12.76 1.21 -7.72
CA ILE A 117 11.65 1.94 -8.36
C ILE A 117 12.25 3.17 -9.04
N THR A 118 12.05 3.26 -10.36
CA THR A 118 12.64 4.28 -11.24
C THR A 118 11.58 5.16 -11.91
N GLY A 119 10.31 4.80 -11.76
CA GLY A 119 9.16 5.60 -12.19
C GLY A 119 7.97 5.35 -11.29
N PHE A 120 7.33 6.42 -10.79
CA PHE A 120 6.04 6.35 -10.12
C PHE A 120 5.21 7.57 -10.50
N SER A 121 3.99 7.32 -10.94
CA SER A 121 3.00 8.37 -11.18
C SER A 121 1.61 7.80 -10.91
N ALA A 122 0.74 8.58 -10.26
CA ALA A 122 -0.67 8.26 -10.12
C ALA A 122 -1.48 9.55 -10.07
N THR A 123 -2.63 9.56 -10.71
CA THR A 123 -3.48 10.74 -10.84
C THR A 123 -4.92 10.38 -10.53
N SER A 124 -5.67 11.27 -9.87
CA SER A 124 -7.11 11.10 -9.75
C SER A 124 -7.75 11.27 -11.12
N GLU A 125 -8.67 10.39 -11.48
CA GLU A 125 -9.51 10.64 -12.65
C GLU A 125 -10.39 11.84 -12.31
N GLY A 126 -9.96 13.04 -12.74
CA GLY A 126 -10.69 14.27 -12.54
C GLY A 126 -12.05 14.14 -13.22
N THR A 127 -13.12 13.99 -12.43
CA THR A 127 -14.46 14.28 -12.92
C THR A 127 -14.55 15.78 -13.17
N ALA A 128 -14.09 16.20 -14.36
CA ALA A 128 -14.18 17.57 -14.85
C ALA A 128 -15.63 18.03 -15.13
N ALA A 129 -16.61 17.22 -14.76
CA ALA A 129 -18.02 17.58 -14.86
C ALA A 129 -18.56 17.86 -13.45
N PRO A 130 -19.09 19.08 -13.18
CA PRO A 130 -19.97 19.27 -12.03
C PRO A 130 -21.24 18.46 -12.31
N THR A 131 -21.25 17.19 -11.94
CA THR A 131 -22.50 16.44 -11.85
C THR A 131 -23.24 16.96 -10.62
N ASP A 132 -24.47 17.40 -10.81
CA ASP A 132 -25.41 17.87 -9.75
C ASP A 132 -25.70 16.82 -8.65
N SER A 133 -25.03 15.66 -8.71
CA SER A 133 -25.01 14.63 -7.69
C SER A 133 -24.00 15.01 -6.60
N ALA A 134 -24.49 15.67 -5.56
CA ALA A 134 -23.77 16.12 -4.36
C ALA A 134 -23.26 14.98 -3.45
N GLU A 135 -22.70 13.91 -4.03
CA GLU A 135 -22.05 12.85 -3.26
C GLU A 135 -20.53 12.96 -3.40
N GLN A 136 -19.97 13.76 -2.48
CA GLN A 136 -18.66 13.55 -1.86
C GLN A 136 -17.38 13.64 -2.70
N ASP A 137 -17.38 14.34 -3.84
CA ASP A 137 -16.12 14.90 -4.30
C ASP A 137 -15.73 16.02 -3.31
N GLN A 138 -14.68 15.81 -2.52
CA GLN A 138 -14.26 16.72 -1.43
C GLN A 138 -13.82 18.10 -1.94
N GLY A 139 -13.95 18.37 -3.23
CA GLY A 139 -13.56 19.62 -3.87
C GLY A 139 -12.05 19.78 -4.02
N LEU A 140 -11.29 18.70 -3.82
CA LEU A 140 -9.82 18.70 -3.80
C LEU A 140 -9.17 18.99 -5.16
N GLY A 141 -9.96 18.94 -6.24
CA GLY A 141 -9.46 19.03 -7.61
C GLY A 141 -8.65 17.80 -7.99
N GLU A 142 -7.76 17.98 -8.98
CA GLU A 142 -6.82 16.94 -9.36
C GLU A 142 -5.81 16.67 -8.23
N ILE A 143 -5.63 15.39 -7.92
CA ILE A 143 -4.59 14.92 -7.01
C ILE A 143 -3.58 14.14 -7.85
N THR A 144 -2.33 14.61 -7.87
CA THR A 144 -1.23 13.91 -8.54
C THR A 144 -0.24 13.40 -7.51
N LEU A 145 0.24 12.19 -7.72
CA LEU A 145 1.36 11.59 -7.00
C LEU A 145 2.47 11.36 -8.03
N GLU A 146 3.63 11.92 -7.79
CA GLU A 146 4.80 11.77 -8.65
C GLU A 146 5.98 11.25 -7.84
N GLN A 147 6.84 10.46 -8.47
CA GLN A 147 8.02 9.92 -7.82
C GLN A 147 8.87 11.00 -7.16
N GLY A 148 9.28 10.73 -5.91
CA GLY A 148 10.19 11.57 -5.15
C GLY A 148 11.65 11.30 -5.52
N ASP A 149 12.53 11.35 -4.53
CA ASP A 149 13.95 11.09 -4.74
C ASP A 149 14.25 9.59 -4.71
N PHE A 150 14.30 9.00 -5.88
CA PHE A 150 14.59 7.58 -6.00
C PHE A 150 16.02 7.24 -5.57
N GLU A 151 17.00 8.15 -5.61
CA GLU A 151 18.39 7.82 -5.26
C GLU A 151 18.52 7.54 -3.76
N THR A 152 17.81 8.30 -2.93
CA THR A 152 17.78 8.13 -1.47
C THR A 152 16.75 7.10 -1.00
N THR A 153 15.77 6.76 -1.85
CA THR A 153 14.79 5.71 -1.54
C THR A 153 15.45 4.32 -1.46
N PRO A 154 15.21 3.55 -0.37
CA PRO A 154 15.70 2.18 -0.26
C PRO A 154 15.29 1.28 -1.42
N ASP A 155 16.12 0.30 -1.75
CA ASP A 155 15.76 -0.72 -2.73
C ASP A 155 14.55 -1.53 -2.23
N SER A 156 13.60 -1.74 -3.12
CA SER A 156 12.51 -2.70 -2.95
C SER A 156 13.05 -4.12 -3.08
N LEU A 157 12.32 -5.12 -2.56
CA LEU A 157 12.78 -6.51 -2.48
C LEU A 157 11.66 -7.46 -2.87
N VAL A 158 12.01 -8.51 -3.62
CA VAL A 158 11.17 -9.70 -3.79
C VAL A 158 11.88 -10.87 -3.14
N LYS A 159 11.20 -11.57 -2.24
CA LYS A 159 11.73 -12.71 -1.49
C LYS A 159 10.89 -13.95 -1.76
N MET A 160 11.53 -15.04 -2.14
CA MET A 160 10.89 -16.36 -2.20
C MET A 160 10.70 -16.91 -0.79
N LEU A 161 9.46 -17.19 -0.40
CA LEU A 161 9.10 -17.81 0.87
C LEU A 161 8.98 -19.33 0.77
N SER A 162 8.43 -19.81 -0.34
CA SER A 162 8.28 -21.24 -0.64
C SER A 162 8.49 -21.48 -2.13
N GLN A 163 9.09 -22.62 -2.48
CA GLN A 163 9.31 -23.03 -3.87
C GLN A 163 8.14 -23.89 -4.41
N SER A 164 7.44 -24.63 -3.54
CA SER A 164 6.35 -25.54 -3.95
C SER A 164 5.33 -25.73 -2.82
N PRO A 165 4.13 -25.12 -2.91
CA PRO A 165 3.73 -24.16 -3.95
C PRO A 165 4.60 -22.89 -3.89
N PRO A 166 4.81 -22.19 -5.02
CA PRO A 166 5.55 -20.95 -5.03
C PRO A 166 4.84 -19.90 -4.19
N GLN A 167 5.56 -19.25 -3.29
CA GLN A 167 5.08 -18.13 -2.49
C GLN A 167 6.18 -17.09 -2.40
N TRP A 168 5.79 -15.83 -2.55
CA TRP A 168 6.69 -14.70 -2.55
C TRP A 168 6.17 -13.61 -1.63
N GLU A 169 7.09 -12.85 -1.06
CA GLU A 169 6.81 -11.60 -0.40
C GLU A 169 7.53 -10.50 -1.15
N GLN A 170 6.80 -9.46 -1.53
CA GLN A 170 7.38 -8.27 -2.11
C GLN A 170 7.24 -7.10 -1.16
N THR A 171 8.36 -6.45 -0.85
CA THR A 171 8.43 -5.19 -0.13
C THR A 171 8.73 -4.07 -1.12
N MET A 172 7.84 -3.09 -1.25
CA MET A 172 8.07 -1.90 -2.06
C MET A 172 8.28 -0.67 -1.16
N PHE A 173 9.25 0.17 -1.51
CA PHE A 173 9.48 1.47 -0.87
C PHE A 173 9.10 2.59 -1.84
N LEU A 174 8.08 3.38 -1.50
CA LEU A 174 7.61 4.50 -2.30
C LEU A 174 7.95 5.83 -1.64
N ASP A 175 8.78 6.63 -2.30
CA ASP A 175 8.88 8.06 -2.05
C ASP A 175 8.17 8.82 -3.17
N PHE A 176 7.37 9.81 -2.79
CA PHE A 176 6.60 10.61 -3.73
C PHE A 176 6.31 12.02 -3.23
N THR A 177 6.04 12.88 -4.20
CA THR A 177 5.42 14.19 -4.00
C THR A 177 3.94 14.09 -4.39
N MET A 178 3.08 14.59 -3.53
CA MET A 178 1.65 14.71 -3.75
C MET A 178 1.31 16.18 -3.99
N THR A 179 0.62 16.45 -5.10
CA THR A 179 0.07 17.77 -5.39
C THR A 179 -1.44 17.70 -5.30
N ILE A 180 -2.04 18.61 -4.53
CA ILE A 180 -3.48 18.81 -4.43
C ILE A 180 -3.78 20.13 -5.11
N GLU A 181 -4.57 20.10 -6.19
CA GLU A 181 -4.91 21.28 -6.97
C GLU A 181 -5.69 22.31 -6.13
N ARG A 182 -6.71 21.86 -5.39
CA ARG A 182 -7.61 22.71 -4.58
C ARG A 182 -7.66 22.21 -3.12
N PRO A 183 -6.59 22.41 -2.35
CA PRO A 183 -6.50 21.93 -0.98
C PRO A 183 -7.56 22.60 -0.07
N PRO A 184 -8.10 21.89 0.94
CA PRO A 184 -9.03 22.50 1.88
C PRO A 184 -8.35 23.63 2.68
N GLU A 185 -9.09 24.69 3.00
CA GLU A 185 -8.55 25.87 3.73
C GLU A 185 -7.83 25.49 5.04
N GLN A 186 -8.33 24.47 5.74
CA GLN A 186 -7.72 23.97 6.99
C GLN A 186 -6.32 23.43 6.74
N LEU A 187 -6.14 22.75 5.61
CA LEU A 187 -4.88 22.14 5.21
C LEU A 187 -3.89 23.25 4.78
N ILE A 188 -4.36 24.24 4.02
CA ILE A 188 -3.58 25.45 3.67
C ILE A 188 -3.09 26.16 4.94
N ALA A 189 -3.97 26.34 5.93
CA ALA A 189 -3.65 26.99 7.20
C ALA A 189 -2.62 26.19 8.02
N LEU A 190 -2.73 24.85 8.08
CA LEU A 190 -1.74 23.99 8.74
C LEU A 190 -0.38 24.04 8.04
N ALA A 191 -0.37 24.13 6.70
CA ALA A 191 0.83 24.29 5.90
C ALA A 191 1.46 25.69 6.03
N GLY A 192 0.78 26.67 6.63
CA GLY A 192 1.24 28.06 6.71
C GLY A 192 1.38 28.71 5.33
N ARG A 193 0.62 28.24 4.34
CA ARG A 193 0.65 28.75 2.96
C ARG A 193 -0.61 29.56 2.68
N THR A 194 -0.62 30.25 1.54
CA THR A 194 -1.79 31.00 1.03
C THR A 194 -2.07 30.71 -0.43
N GLU A 195 -1.32 29.79 -1.04
CA GLU A 195 -1.29 29.57 -2.48
C GLU A 195 -1.66 28.12 -2.82
N GLU A 196 -2.34 27.97 -3.95
CA GLU A 196 -2.64 26.71 -4.61
C GLU A 196 -1.74 26.56 -5.84
N PRO A 197 -1.33 25.34 -6.24
CA PRO A 197 -1.64 24.06 -5.60
C PRO A 197 -0.78 23.80 -4.36
N LEU A 198 -1.26 22.93 -3.47
CA LEU A 198 -0.45 22.49 -2.33
C LEU A 198 0.38 21.26 -2.70
N VAL A 199 1.68 21.39 -2.49
CA VAL A 199 2.66 20.32 -2.72
C VAL A 199 3.16 19.78 -1.38
N LEU A 200 3.05 18.46 -1.21
CA LEU A 200 3.51 17.72 -0.04
C LEU A 200 4.46 16.61 -0.48
N SER A 201 5.51 16.33 0.28
CA SER A 201 6.40 15.19 0.02
C SER A 201 6.35 14.19 1.16
N THR A 202 6.68 12.93 0.90
CA THR A 202 6.83 11.96 1.98
C THR A 202 7.99 12.35 2.89
N LYS A 203 7.78 12.27 4.21
CA LYS A 203 8.87 12.48 5.19
C LYS A 203 9.84 11.29 5.20
N GLU A 204 9.28 10.10 5.05
CA GLU A 204 9.97 8.82 4.98
C GLU A 204 9.29 7.98 3.88
N PRO A 205 10.04 7.20 3.10
CA PRO A 205 9.45 6.34 2.07
C PRO A 205 8.41 5.38 2.67
N GLY A 206 7.23 5.32 2.06
CA GLY A 206 6.18 4.38 2.44
C GLY A 206 6.60 2.95 2.15
N LYS A 207 6.47 2.05 3.13
CA LYS A 207 6.73 0.62 2.96
C LYS A 207 5.45 -0.17 2.72
N LEU A 208 5.35 -0.75 1.54
CA LEU A 208 4.24 -1.58 1.08
C LEU A 208 4.65 -3.05 1.05
N ILE A 209 3.81 -3.94 1.58
CA ILE A 209 4.06 -5.38 1.62
C ILE A 209 2.95 -6.10 0.85
N GLY A 210 3.34 -6.92 -0.12
CA GLY A 210 2.46 -7.80 -0.90
C GLY A 210 2.88 -9.26 -0.71
N GLN A 211 1.89 -10.13 -0.54
CA GLN A 211 2.08 -11.59 -0.57
C GLN A 211 1.63 -12.08 -1.94
N LEU A 212 2.50 -12.75 -2.68
CA LEU A 212 2.28 -13.12 -4.07
C LEU A 212 2.37 -14.63 -4.24
N ASP A 213 1.41 -15.20 -4.98
CA ASP A 213 1.46 -16.60 -5.40
C ASP A 213 2.26 -16.77 -6.69
N ASN A 214 2.48 -15.67 -7.43
CA ASN A 214 3.20 -15.65 -8.70
C ASN A 214 4.04 -14.38 -8.80
N PHE A 215 5.12 -14.46 -9.59
CA PHE A 215 5.85 -13.29 -10.05
C PHE A 215 5.98 -13.38 -11.58
N PRO A 216 5.68 -12.32 -12.36
CA PRO A 216 5.19 -11.00 -11.93
C PRO A 216 3.81 -11.02 -11.24
N PRO A 217 3.48 -10.01 -10.43
CA PRO A 217 2.19 -9.90 -9.76
C PRO A 217 1.02 -9.79 -10.76
N LYS A 218 -0.11 -10.44 -10.46
CA LYS A 218 -1.34 -10.52 -11.26
C LYS A 218 -2.55 -9.98 -10.50
N GLY A 219 -2.42 -8.78 -9.94
CA GLY A 219 -3.51 -8.09 -9.26
C GLY A 219 -3.51 -8.26 -7.75
N GLU A 220 -2.39 -8.66 -7.16
CA GLU A 220 -2.22 -8.73 -5.71
C GLU A 220 -2.31 -7.34 -5.08
N ILE A 221 -2.76 -7.33 -3.83
CA ILE A 221 -2.95 -6.13 -3.04
C ILE A 221 -1.77 -5.96 -2.10
N TYR A 222 -1.17 -4.79 -2.13
CA TYR A 222 -0.11 -4.38 -1.22
C TYR A 222 -0.71 -3.55 -0.10
N GLN A 223 -0.25 -3.85 1.11
CA GLN A 223 -0.67 -3.17 2.32
C GLN A 223 0.45 -2.29 2.83
N LEU A 224 0.07 -1.10 3.29
CA LEU A 224 0.98 -0.17 3.93
C LEU A 224 1.34 -0.70 5.32
N GLU A 225 2.64 -0.85 5.60
CA GLU A 225 3.12 -1.33 6.91
C GLU A 225 3.00 -0.24 7.98
N ASN A 226 3.39 0.99 7.64
CA ASN A 226 3.35 2.15 8.53
C ASN A 226 2.72 3.36 7.82
N PRO A 227 1.95 4.21 8.51
CA PRO A 227 1.37 5.40 7.91
C PRO A 227 2.43 6.30 7.25
N ILE A 228 2.09 6.85 6.08
CA ILE A 228 2.98 7.77 5.36
C ILE A 228 2.73 9.17 5.87
N LYS A 229 3.76 9.80 6.44
CA LYS A 229 3.71 11.20 6.84
C LYS A 229 4.07 12.09 5.67
N LEU A 230 3.29 13.15 5.49
CA LEU A 230 3.44 14.11 4.43
C LEU A 230 3.80 15.47 5.02
N VAL A 231 4.83 16.09 4.45
CA VAL A 231 5.43 17.35 4.93
C VAL A 231 5.51 18.36 3.79
N ILE A 232 5.71 19.62 4.13
CA ILE A 232 6.10 20.63 3.13
C ILE A 232 7.59 20.43 2.84
N PRO A 233 8.03 20.41 1.56
CA PRO A 233 9.45 20.23 1.22
C PRO A 233 10.39 21.24 1.92
N ASP A 234 9.93 22.49 2.08
CA ASP A 234 10.67 23.56 2.76
C ASP A 234 10.62 23.49 4.31
N ASP A 235 9.74 22.67 4.89
CA ASP A 235 9.58 22.47 6.34
C ASP A 235 9.36 20.99 6.67
N PRO A 236 10.40 20.14 6.56
CA PRO A 236 10.28 18.69 6.72
C PRO A 236 10.04 18.24 8.17
N GLU A 237 10.19 19.14 9.15
CA GLU A 237 9.96 18.81 10.55
C GLU A 237 8.47 18.76 10.90
N ASN A 238 7.65 19.54 10.19
CA ASN A 238 6.23 19.65 10.45
C ASN A 238 5.40 18.72 9.56
N THR A 239 4.76 17.73 10.16
CA THR A 239 3.84 16.82 9.43
C THR A 239 2.49 17.52 9.23
N ILE A 240 2.06 17.60 7.98
CA ILE A 240 0.82 18.29 7.57
C ILE A 240 -0.34 17.31 7.43
N ALA A 241 -0.05 16.12 6.88
CA ALA A 241 -1.04 15.10 6.64
C ALA A 241 -0.43 13.70 6.80
N GLN A 242 -1.29 12.71 6.98
CA GLN A 242 -0.90 11.31 7.06
C GLN A 242 -1.80 10.44 6.19
N ILE A 243 -1.20 9.49 5.47
CA ILE A 243 -1.93 8.44 4.77
C ILE A 243 -1.88 7.18 5.63
N ASP A 244 -3.00 6.85 6.26
CA ASP A 244 -3.10 5.67 7.14
C ASP A 244 -3.24 4.37 6.35
N LYS A 245 -3.86 4.46 5.18
CA LYS A 245 -4.16 3.32 4.32
C LYS A 245 -3.90 3.66 2.87
N PHE A 246 -3.02 2.90 2.27
CA PHE A 246 -2.65 3.01 0.87
C PHE A 246 -2.74 1.63 0.21
N PRO A 247 -3.95 1.07 0.04
CA PRO A 247 -4.11 -0.20 -0.64
C PRO A 247 -3.77 -0.01 -2.12
N VAL A 248 -2.71 -0.66 -2.58
CA VAL A 248 -2.26 -0.61 -3.97
C VAL A 248 -2.51 -1.96 -4.60
N LYS A 249 -3.29 -2.01 -5.66
CA LYS A 249 -3.42 -3.21 -6.49
C LYS A 249 -2.45 -3.09 -7.67
N VAL A 250 -1.52 -4.04 -7.76
CA VAL A 250 -0.51 -4.07 -8.82
C VAL A 250 -0.89 -5.17 -9.79
N SER A 251 -1.04 -4.83 -11.07
CA SER A 251 -1.34 -5.81 -12.12
C SER A 251 -0.26 -5.75 -13.21
N GLY A 252 0.36 -6.90 -13.49
CA GLY A 252 1.20 -7.08 -14.67
C GLY A 252 0.47 -6.62 -15.94
N LEU A 253 1.25 -6.13 -16.90
CA LEU A 253 0.76 -5.73 -18.23
C LEU A 253 0.24 -6.93 -19.03
#